data_AF-A0A084Y4W8-F1
#
_entry.id   AF-A0A084Y4W8-F1
#
_cell.length_a   1.000
_cell.length_b   1.000
_cell.length_c   1.000
_cell.angle_alpha   90.00
_cell.angle_beta   90.00
_cell.angle_gamma   90.00
#
_symmetry.space_group_name_H-M   'P 1'
#
loop_
_entity.id
_entity.type
_entity.pdbx_description
1 polymer ?
#
loop_
_entity_poly.entity_id
_entity_poly.type
_entity_poly.pdbx_seq_one_letter_code
_entity_poly.pdbx_strand_id
1 'polypeptide(L)'
;MGRTSRLARGALSVLLTVCFGIAAAADATATRLYVTWYPWQADSVLAAWALKRHVSMAAEFEAAPNGAPVPADQALDIPESLYRRNGLRTAYEEVLRLHRVDSPCAERLRPIVRVLELASWRKAEHPEAENFEAGLLPLLPRQPGKGGLATAFAYVDQFCSTKGATPR
;
A
#
# COMPACT_ATOMS: atom_id res chain seq x y z
N MET A 1 82.05 -15.13 5.39
CA MET A 1 81.49 -16.33 4.69
C MET A 1 80.20 -16.68 5.42
N GLY A 2 79.00 -16.75 4.87
CA GLY A 2 78.46 -16.57 3.53
C GLY A 2 77.01 -17.09 3.53
N ARG A 3 76.17 -16.49 2.68
CA ARG A 3 74.80 -16.92 2.25
C ARG A 3 73.67 -16.70 3.26
N THR A 4 72.80 -15.69 3.11
CA THR A 4 71.75 -15.46 2.09
C THR A 4 70.74 -16.60 1.95
N SER A 5 69.45 -16.31 2.23
CA SER A 5 68.23 -16.68 1.47
C SER A 5 67.01 -16.76 2.41
N ARG A 6 65.77 -16.42 2.04
CA ARG A 6 65.14 -15.69 0.92
C ARG A 6 63.76 -15.23 1.44
N LEU A 7 63.39 -14.01 1.10
CA LEU A 7 62.01 -13.52 1.19
C LEU A 7 61.10 -14.30 0.25
N ALA A 8 59.93 -14.74 0.71
CA ALA A 8 58.82 -15.14 -0.15
C ALA A 8 57.66 -14.17 0.08
N ARG A 9 57.61 -13.12 -0.76
CA ARG A 9 56.47 -12.21 -0.89
C ARG A 9 55.41 -12.89 -1.74
N GLY A 10 54.37 -13.42 -1.11
CA GLY A 10 53.14 -13.83 -1.80
C GLY A 10 52.25 -12.61 -2.01
N ALA A 11 52.34 -11.99 -3.19
CA ALA A 11 51.41 -10.95 -3.62
C ALA A 11 50.10 -11.61 -4.10
N LEU A 12 49.11 -11.70 -3.22
CA LEU A 12 47.76 -12.13 -3.57
C LEU A 12 46.97 -10.90 -4.06
N SER A 13 46.99 -10.67 -5.37
CA SER A 13 46.18 -9.65 -6.03
C SER A 13 44.71 -10.07 -5.99
N VAL A 14 43.96 -9.53 -5.02
CA VAL A 14 42.50 -9.63 -4.98
C VAL A 14 41.94 -8.64 -6.01
N LEU A 15 41.59 -9.13 -7.20
CA LEU A 15 40.83 -8.37 -8.19
C LEU A 15 39.41 -8.17 -7.65
N LEU A 16 39.16 -7.00 -7.06
CA LEU A 16 37.85 -6.59 -6.57
C LEU A 16 37.01 -6.11 -7.77
N THR A 17 36.38 -7.04 -8.49
CA THR A 17 35.42 -6.69 -9.56
C THR A 17 34.13 -6.21 -8.91
N VAL A 18 34.01 -4.89 -8.71
CA VAL A 18 32.78 -4.25 -8.27
C VAL A 18 31.85 -4.12 -9.48
N CYS A 19 31.04 -5.16 -9.73
CA CYS A 19 29.92 -5.06 -10.66
C CYS A 19 28.83 -4.19 -10.03
N PHE A 20 28.91 -2.86 -10.24
CA PHE A 20 27.78 -1.96 -10.02
C PHE A 20 26.69 -2.30 -11.04
N GLY A 21 25.78 -3.20 -10.65
CA GLY A 21 24.53 -3.43 -11.37
C GLY A 21 23.68 -2.16 -11.28
N ILE A 22 23.55 -1.44 -12.39
CA ILE A 22 22.56 -0.40 -12.55
C ILE A 22 21.21 -1.11 -12.57
N ALA A 23 20.56 -1.21 -11.40
CA ALA A 23 19.21 -1.70 -11.28
C ALA A 23 18.31 -0.79 -12.13
N ALA A 24 17.62 -1.38 -13.11
CA ALA A 24 16.61 -0.68 -13.88
C ALA A 24 15.59 -0.10 -12.89
N ALA A 25 15.62 1.23 -12.72
CA ALA A 25 14.56 1.94 -12.05
C ALA A 25 13.30 1.72 -12.89
N ALA A 26 12.44 0.82 -12.42
CA ALA A 26 11.13 0.61 -13.02
C ALA A 26 10.44 1.97 -13.15
N ASP A 27 9.79 2.18 -14.28
CA ASP A 27 9.24 3.46 -14.69
C ASP A 27 8.11 3.91 -13.74
N ALA A 28 8.50 4.58 -12.66
CA ALA A 28 7.61 5.17 -11.67
C ALA A 28 6.73 6.29 -12.27
N THR A 29 6.93 6.63 -13.54
CA THR A 29 6.18 7.67 -14.24
C THR A 29 4.99 7.13 -15.03
N ALA A 30 4.91 5.82 -15.27
CA ALA A 30 3.78 5.24 -15.97
C ALA A 30 2.50 5.34 -15.12
N THR A 31 1.55 6.14 -15.58
CA THR A 31 0.19 6.23 -15.03
C THR A 31 -0.47 4.87 -15.09
N ARG A 32 -0.93 4.36 -13.94
CA ARG A 32 -1.68 3.11 -13.84
C ARG A 32 -3.08 3.39 -13.31
N LEU A 33 -4.09 2.94 -14.05
CA LEU A 33 -5.49 3.02 -13.64
C LEU A 33 -5.85 1.80 -12.80
N TYR A 34 -6.46 2.04 -11.65
CA TYR A 34 -7.08 1.03 -10.80
C TYR A 34 -8.60 1.24 -10.76
N VAL A 35 -9.36 0.17 -10.94
CA VAL A 35 -10.81 0.22 -11.06
C VAL A 35 -11.44 -0.69 -10.01
N THR A 36 -12.39 -0.17 -9.25
CA THR A 36 -13.23 -0.92 -8.31
C THR A 36 -14.71 -0.81 -8.69
N TRP A 37 -15.60 -1.43 -7.92
CA TRP A 37 -17.05 -1.26 -8.06
C TRP A 37 -17.58 -0.18 -7.12
N TYR A 38 -18.57 0.56 -7.59
CA TYR A 38 -19.35 1.51 -6.79
C TYR A 38 -20.36 0.76 -5.89
N PRO A 39 -20.58 1.21 -4.63
CA PRO A 39 -19.91 2.33 -3.95
C PRO A 39 -18.50 1.99 -3.47
N TRP A 40 -17.64 3.01 -3.37
CA TRP A 40 -16.36 2.89 -2.66
C TRP A 40 -16.62 2.43 -1.21
N GLN A 41 -15.82 1.48 -0.75
CA GLN A 41 -15.78 0.97 0.63
C GLN A 41 -14.52 1.46 1.34
N ALA A 42 -14.50 1.43 2.69
CA ALA A 42 -13.34 1.87 3.46
C ALA A 42 -12.06 1.11 3.05
N ASP A 43 -12.15 -0.21 2.87
CA ASP A 43 -11.03 -1.04 2.38
C ASP A 43 -10.49 -0.58 1.03
N SER A 44 -11.36 -0.48 0.01
CA SER A 44 -10.98 -0.06 -1.35
C SER A 44 -10.32 1.32 -1.38
N VAL A 45 -10.77 2.26 -0.54
CA VAL A 45 -10.19 3.62 -0.44
C VAL A 45 -8.83 3.59 0.23
N LEU A 46 -8.67 2.81 1.30
CA LEU A 46 -7.37 2.64 1.96
C LEU A 46 -6.36 1.92 1.05
N ALA A 47 -6.80 0.91 0.30
CA ALA A 47 -6.00 0.22 -0.69
C ALA A 47 -5.54 1.18 -1.79
N ALA A 48 -6.45 2.01 -2.31
CA ALA A 48 -6.14 3.07 -3.28
C ALA A 48 -5.14 4.09 -2.72
N TRP A 49 -5.34 4.55 -1.48
CA TRP A 49 -4.42 5.46 -0.79
C TRP A 49 -3.01 4.85 -0.68
N ALA A 50 -2.90 3.59 -0.28
CA ALA A 50 -1.60 2.91 -0.16
C ALA A 50 -0.90 2.77 -1.52
N LEU A 51 -1.62 2.40 -2.58
CA LEU A 51 -1.09 2.36 -3.95
C LEU A 51 -0.58 3.74 -4.38
N LYS A 52 -1.37 4.79 -4.17
CA LYS A 52 -1.01 6.17 -4.54
C LYS A 52 0.22 6.67 -3.79
N ARG A 53 0.33 6.34 -2.50
CA ARG A 53 1.37 6.89 -1.62
C ARG A 53 2.69 6.13 -1.70
N HIS A 54 2.64 4.81 -1.88
CA HIS A 54 3.81 3.95 -1.71
C HIS A 54 4.23 3.20 -2.98
N VAL A 55 3.36 3.10 -3.99
CA VAL A 55 3.62 2.31 -5.20
C VAL A 55 3.80 3.21 -6.42
N SER A 56 2.82 4.06 -6.71
CA SER A 56 2.91 5.02 -7.81
C SER A 56 2.14 6.30 -7.49
N MET A 57 2.87 7.41 -7.41
CA MET A 57 2.26 8.74 -7.27
C MET A 57 1.43 9.13 -8.49
N ALA A 58 1.64 8.48 -9.64
CA ALA A 58 0.85 8.67 -10.86
C ALA A 58 -0.40 7.78 -10.91
N ALA A 59 -0.67 6.93 -9.90
CA ALA A 59 -1.84 6.06 -9.91
C ALA A 59 -3.16 6.83 -10.00
N GLU A 60 -4.08 6.35 -10.83
CA GLU A 60 -5.43 6.86 -11.00
C GLU A 60 -6.46 5.84 -10.54
N PHE A 61 -7.64 6.30 -10.17
CA PHE A 61 -8.68 5.47 -9.57
C PHE A 61 -10.04 5.76 -10.17
N GLU A 62 -10.83 4.72 -10.39
CA GLU A 62 -12.18 4.79 -10.93
C GLU A 62 -13.10 3.81 -10.22
N ALA A 63 -14.33 4.23 -9.94
CA ALA A 63 -15.40 3.30 -9.54
C ALA A 63 -16.33 3.07 -10.73
N ALA A 64 -16.35 1.84 -11.24
CA ALA A 64 -17.32 1.39 -12.23
C ALA A 64 -18.64 0.97 -11.56
N PRO A 65 -19.76 0.88 -12.28
CA PRO A 65 -20.97 0.25 -11.76
C PRO A 65 -20.69 -1.16 -11.23
N ASN A 66 -21.39 -1.57 -10.16
CA ASN A 66 -21.22 -2.90 -9.58
C ASN A 66 -21.52 -3.99 -10.61
N GLY A 67 -20.64 -5.00 -10.70
CA GLY A 67 -20.72 -6.09 -11.67
C GLY A 67 -20.18 -5.73 -13.07
N ALA A 68 -19.72 -4.50 -13.30
CA ALA A 68 -19.09 -4.16 -14.58
C ALA A 68 -17.79 -4.96 -14.76
N PRO A 69 -17.49 -5.43 -15.98
CA PRO A 69 -16.25 -6.15 -16.25
C PRO A 69 -15.05 -5.22 -16.11
N VAL A 70 -14.06 -5.67 -15.34
CA VAL A 70 -12.81 -4.93 -15.11
C VAL A 70 -11.63 -5.86 -15.42
N PRO A 71 -10.64 -5.42 -16.23
CA PRO A 71 -9.42 -6.19 -16.47
C PRO A 71 -8.69 -6.51 -15.15
N ALA A 72 -8.24 -7.75 -15.00
CA ALA A 72 -7.62 -8.22 -13.74
C ALA A 72 -6.37 -7.43 -13.32
N ASP A 73 -5.64 -6.85 -14.28
CA ASP A 73 -4.47 -6.00 -14.05
C ASP A 73 -4.82 -4.57 -13.60
N GLN A 74 -6.08 -4.16 -13.75
CA GLN A 74 -6.64 -2.88 -13.29
C GLN A 74 -7.53 -3.04 -12.06
N ALA A 75 -8.07 -4.23 -11.82
CA ALA A 75 -9.01 -4.51 -10.75
C ALA A 75 -8.45 -4.18 -9.35
N LEU A 76 -9.26 -3.52 -8.53
CA LEU A 76 -9.00 -3.17 -7.13
C LEU A 76 -10.19 -3.59 -6.26
N ASP A 77 -9.93 -4.41 -5.24
CA ASP A 77 -10.93 -4.83 -4.24
C ASP A 77 -12.24 -5.39 -4.85
N ILE A 78 -12.09 -6.16 -5.92
CA ILE A 78 -13.18 -6.91 -6.58
C ILE A 78 -12.68 -8.34 -6.87
N PRO A 79 -13.56 -9.31 -7.20
CA PRO A 79 -13.18 -10.72 -7.30
C PRO A 79 -11.97 -11.04 -8.21
N GLU A 80 -11.83 -10.28 -9.31
CA GLU A 80 -10.77 -10.40 -10.32
C GLU A 80 -9.44 -9.77 -9.87
N SER A 81 -9.46 -8.96 -8.81
CA SER A 81 -8.30 -8.20 -8.35
C SER A 81 -7.25 -9.08 -7.68
N LEU A 82 -5.98 -8.80 -7.97
CA LEU A 82 -4.84 -9.30 -7.18
C LEU A 82 -4.87 -8.78 -5.73
N TYR A 83 -5.56 -7.66 -5.49
CA TYR A 83 -5.72 -7.02 -4.19
C TYR A 83 -7.08 -7.35 -3.55
N ARG A 84 -7.76 -8.42 -3.98
CA ARG A 84 -9.07 -8.76 -3.40
C ARG A 84 -8.97 -9.10 -1.91
N ARG A 85 -9.93 -8.62 -1.12
CA ARG A 85 -10.13 -9.11 0.24
C ARG A 85 -10.35 -10.63 0.26
N ASN A 86 -9.84 -11.27 1.30
CA ASN A 86 -10.13 -12.67 1.63
C ASN A 86 -10.47 -12.80 3.12
N GLY A 87 -10.81 -14.01 3.57
CA GLY A 87 -11.18 -14.25 4.97
C GLY A 87 -10.09 -13.96 6.01
N LEU A 88 -8.85 -13.71 5.58
CA LEU A 88 -7.70 -13.46 6.46
C LEU A 88 -7.15 -12.04 6.36
N ARG A 89 -7.30 -11.39 5.19
CA ARG A 89 -6.69 -10.11 4.84
C ARG A 89 -7.67 -9.23 4.09
N THR A 90 -7.68 -7.95 4.44
CA THR A 90 -8.39 -6.91 3.69
C THR A 90 -7.65 -6.60 2.38
N ALA A 91 -8.29 -5.92 1.42
CA ALA A 91 -7.67 -5.45 0.19
C ALA A 91 -6.49 -4.51 0.47
N TYR A 92 -6.65 -3.63 1.45
CA TYR A 92 -5.57 -2.80 1.96
C TYR A 92 -4.36 -3.63 2.40
N GLU A 93 -4.57 -4.68 3.20
CA GLU A 93 -3.49 -5.55 3.65
C GLU A 93 -2.83 -6.34 2.52
N GLU A 94 -3.58 -6.70 1.46
CA GLU A 94 -3.01 -7.30 0.25
C GLU A 94 -2.11 -6.32 -0.50
N VAL A 95 -2.49 -5.04 -0.62
CA VAL A 95 -1.62 -4.00 -1.19
C VAL A 95 -0.32 -3.89 -0.38
N LEU A 96 -0.41 -3.77 0.95
CA LEU A 96 0.77 -3.66 1.80
C LEU A 96 1.69 -4.88 1.64
N ARG A 97 1.13 -6.08 1.60
CA ARG A 97 1.87 -7.34 1.44
C ARG A 97 2.56 -7.43 0.08
N LEU A 98 1.82 -7.22 -1.01
CA LEU A 98 2.33 -7.39 -2.38
C LEU A 98 3.43 -6.37 -2.71
N HIS A 99 3.31 -5.16 -2.17
CA HIS A 99 4.26 -4.07 -2.43
C HIS A 99 5.28 -3.85 -1.31
N ARG A 100 5.29 -4.72 -0.28
CA ARG A 100 6.20 -4.66 0.88
C ARG A 100 6.21 -3.28 1.55
N VAL A 101 5.02 -2.67 1.68
CA VAL A 101 4.86 -1.39 2.34
C VAL A 101 4.96 -1.61 3.84
N ASP A 102 5.99 -1.00 4.43
CA ASP A 102 6.20 -0.96 5.88
C ASP A 102 6.33 0.51 6.28
N SER A 103 5.28 1.04 6.90
CA SER A 103 5.28 2.42 7.40
C SER A 103 4.49 2.53 8.71
N PRO A 104 4.83 3.47 9.60
CA PRO A 104 4.10 3.65 10.86
C PRO A 104 2.61 3.93 10.66
N CYS A 105 2.26 4.68 9.61
CA CYS A 105 0.87 4.92 9.23
C CYS A 105 0.18 3.62 8.79
N ALA A 106 0.86 2.79 8.01
CA ALA A 106 0.31 1.54 7.55
C ALA A 106 0.01 0.58 8.70
N GLU A 107 0.94 0.44 9.64
CA GLU A 107 0.74 -0.37 10.84
C GLU A 107 -0.40 0.14 11.73
N ARG A 108 -0.60 1.46 11.80
CA ARG A 108 -1.73 2.04 12.54
C ARG A 108 -3.09 1.76 11.90
N LEU A 109 -3.18 1.81 10.57
CA LEU A 109 -4.43 1.59 9.85
C LEU A 109 -4.85 0.11 9.79
N ARG A 110 -3.90 -0.83 9.83
CA ARG A 110 -4.18 -2.29 9.82
C ARG A 110 -5.24 -2.73 10.83
N PRO A 111 -5.11 -2.50 12.14
CA PRO A 111 -6.12 -2.95 13.11
C PRO A 111 -7.49 -2.29 12.87
N ILE A 112 -7.52 -1.04 12.41
CA ILE A 112 -8.76 -0.31 12.11
C ILE A 112 -9.50 -0.96 10.94
N VAL A 113 -8.85 -1.12 9.79
CA VAL A 113 -9.51 -1.68 8.61
C VAL A 113 -9.93 -3.14 8.83
N ARG A 114 -9.18 -3.91 9.62
CA ARG A 114 -9.59 -5.27 10.01
C ARG A 114 -10.88 -5.27 10.81
N VAL A 115 -11.06 -4.33 11.74
CA VAL A 115 -12.33 -4.20 12.47
C VAL A 115 -13.46 -3.83 11.51
N LEU A 116 -13.25 -2.86 10.63
CA LEU A 116 -14.28 -2.41 9.70
C LEU A 116 -14.71 -3.51 8.72
N GLU A 117 -13.77 -4.33 8.23
CA GLU A 117 -14.00 -5.19 7.07
C GLU A 117 -14.08 -6.68 7.38
N LEU A 118 -13.46 -7.14 8.47
CA LEU A 118 -13.42 -8.56 8.85
C LEU A 118 -14.10 -8.85 10.18
N ALA A 119 -14.30 -7.84 11.03
CA ALA A 119 -14.91 -7.97 12.35
C ALA A 119 -15.94 -6.86 12.62
N SER A 120 -16.74 -6.51 11.61
CA SER A 120 -17.66 -5.36 11.67
C SER A 120 -18.67 -5.44 12.81
N TRP A 121 -19.02 -6.66 13.26
CA TRP A 121 -19.88 -6.90 14.44
C TRP A 121 -19.26 -6.42 15.76
N ARG A 122 -17.93 -6.21 15.81
CA ARG A 122 -17.21 -5.69 16.98
C ARG A 122 -16.96 -4.19 16.91
N LYS A 123 -17.42 -3.49 15.87
CA LYS A 123 -17.07 -2.08 15.63
C LYS A 123 -17.34 -1.17 16.84
N ALA A 124 -18.45 -1.39 17.55
CA ALA A 124 -18.80 -0.63 18.76
C ALA A 124 -17.81 -0.82 19.94
N GLU A 125 -17.02 -1.90 19.94
CA GLU A 125 -15.93 -2.13 20.92
C GLU A 125 -14.65 -1.37 20.55
N HIS A 126 -14.60 -0.76 19.36
CA HIS A 126 -13.41 -0.14 18.78
C HIS A 126 -13.70 1.31 18.35
N PRO A 127 -13.76 2.27 19.31
CA PRO A 127 -14.11 3.66 19.02
C PRO A 127 -13.19 4.33 18.00
N GLU A 128 -11.90 3.97 17.93
CA GLU A 128 -10.99 4.53 16.92
C GLU A 128 -11.41 4.11 15.50
N ALA A 129 -11.83 2.85 15.30
CA ALA A 129 -12.30 2.37 14.01
C ALA A 129 -13.64 3.01 13.63
N GLU A 130 -14.57 3.10 14.58
CA GLU A 130 -15.86 3.77 14.38
C GLU A 130 -15.69 5.25 14.03
N ASN A 131 -14.87 5.99 14.78
CA ASN A 131 -14.59 7.40 14.51
C ASN A 131 -13.87 7.60 13.17
N PHE A 132 -12.95 6.70 12.82
CA PHE A 132 -12.26 6.74 11.53
C PHE A 132 -13.25 6.56 10.38
N GLU A 133 -14.12 5.55 10.44
CA GLU A 133 -15.14 5.30 9.42
C GLU A 133 -16.13 6.47 9.33
N ALA A 134 -16.59 6.99 10.46
CA ALA A 134 -17.51 8.14 10.52
C ALA A 134 -16.92 9.40 9.87
N GLY A 135 -15.60 9.61 9.98
CA GLY A 135 -14.91 10.71 9.30
C GLY A 135 -14.65 10.44 7.81
N LEU A 136 -14.42 9.18 7.43
CA LEU A 136 -14.11 8.79 6.05
C LEU A 136 -15.36 8.75 5.14
N LEU A 137 -16.44 8.12 5.58
CA LEU A 137 -17.62 7.84 4.74
C LEU A 137 -18.24 9.09 4.09
N PRO A 138 -18.38 10.24 4.78
CA PRO A 138 -18.94 11.45 4.17
C PRO A 138 -18.10 12.02 3.02
N LEU A 139 -16.82 11.63 2.92
CA LEU A 139 -15.86 12.11 1.93
C LEU A 139 -15.85 11.26 0.64
N LEU A 140 -16.58 10.15 0.62
CA LEU A 140 -16.58 9.23 -0.51
C LEU A 140 -17.39 9.77 -1.69
N PRO A 141 -16.97 9.51 -2.94
CA PRO A 141 -17.76 9.83 -4.12
C PRO A 141 -19.16 9.23 -4.05
N ARG A 142 -20.17 10.01 -4.42
CA ARG A 142 -21.60 9.60 -4.39
C ARG A 142 -22.13 9.03 -5.70
N GLN A 143 -21.25 8.91 -6.70
CA GLN A 143 -21.56 8.40 -8.02
C GLN A 143 -20.35 7.62 -8.55
N PRO A 144 -20.56 6.63 -9.44
CA PRO A 144 -19.45 6.01 -10.17
C PRO A 144 -18.72 7.04 -11.05
N GLY A 145 -17.45 6.78 -11.33
CA GLY A 145 -16.62 7.64 -12.17
C GLY A 145 -15.16 7.71 -11.71
N LYS A 146 -14.40 8.52 -12.44
CA LYS A 146 -12.97 8.74 -12.22
C LYS A 146 -12.72 9.73 -11.08
N GLY A 147 -11.72 9.44 -10.26
CA GLY A 147 -11.22 10.34 -9.22
C GLY A 147 -12.16 10.48 -8.02
N GLY A 148 -12.25 11.70 -7.48
CA GLY A 148 -13.09 12.01 -6.31
C GLY A 148 -12.53 11.53 -4.95
N LEU A 149 -11.34 10.92 -4.92
CA LEU A 149 -10.72 10.42 -3.70
C LEU A 149 -9.77 11.40 -3.01
N ALA A 150 -9.50 12.57 -3.59
CA ALA A 150 -8.51 13.51 -3.06
C ALA A 150 -8.80 13.92 -1.61
N THR A 151 -10.06 14.23 -1.29
CA THR A 151 -10.47 14.61 0.06
C THR A 151 -10.36 13.43 1.04
N ALA A 152 -10.75 12.22 0.61
CA ALA A 152 -10.61 11.02 1.42
C ALA A 152 -9.14 10.69 1.69
N PHE A 153 -8.25 10.83 0.71
CA PHE A 153 -6.80 10.63 0.89
C PHE A 153 -6.21 11.66 1.85
N ALA A 154 -6.60 12.93 1.73
CA ALA A 154 -6.15 13.97 2.67
C ALA A 154 -6.59 13.68 4.11
N TYR A 155 -7.80 13.12 4.30
CA TYR A 155 -8.27 12.66 5.60
C TYR A 155 -7.39 11.53 6.17
N VAL A 156 -7.04 10.53 5.36
CA VAL A 156 -6.12 9.46 5.76
C VAL A 156 -4.74 10.00 6.11
N ASP A 157 -4.20 10.92 5.32
CA ASP A 157 -2.91 11.58 5.59
C ASP A 157 -2.93 12.37 6.91
N GLN A 158 -4.03 13.09 7.19
CA GLN A 158 -4.22 13.81 8.45
C GLN A 158 -4.31 12.85 9.64
N PHE A 159 -5.09 11.78 9.51
CA PHE A 159 -5.20 10.73 10.52
C PHE A 159 -3.82 10.17 10.87
N CYS A 160 -3.00 9.88 9.85
CA CYS A 160 -1.65 9.36 10.03
C CYS A 160 -0.62 10.37 10.54
N SER A 161 -0.84 11.67 10.32
CA SER A 161 0.03 12.74 10.83
C SER A 161 -0.21 13.07 12.30
N THR A 162 -1.39 12.72 12.82
CA THR A 162 -1.76 12.98 14.22
C THR A 162 -1.00 12.00 15.13
N LYS A 163 0.07 12.47 15.79
CA LYS A 163 0.83 11.68 16.77
C LYS A 163 -0.08 11.29 17.97
N GLY A 164 -0.20 10.00 18.26
CA GLY A 164 -0.41 9.52 19.63
C GLY A 164 -1.79 9.65 20.27
N ALA A 165 -2.89 9.52 19.53
CA ALA A 165 -4.20 9.33 20.16
C ALA A 165 -4.45 7.84 20.47
N THR A 166 -3.60 7.21 21.28
CA THR A 166 -4.01 5.99 21.99
C THR A 166 -4.80 6.48 23.22
N PRO A 167 -6.11 6.24 23.32
CA PRO A 167 -6.79 6.40 24.61
C PRO A 167 -6.12 5.42 25.57
N ARG A 168 -5.55 5.92 26.66
CA ARG A 168 -5.17 5.07 27.79
C ARG A 168 -6.43 4.54 28.47
#